data_AF-A0A089MTB4-F1
#
_entry.id   AF-A0A089MTB4-F1
#
_cell.length_a   1.000
_cell.length_b   1.000
_cell.length_c   1.000
_cell.angle_alpha   90.00
_cell.angle_beta   90.00
_cell.angle_gamma   90.00
#
_symmetry.space_group_name_H-M   'P 1'
#
loop_
_entity.id
_entity.type
_entity.pdbx_description
1 polymer ?
#
loop_
_entity_poly.entity_id
_entity_poly.type
_entity_poly.pdbx_seq_one_letter_code
_entity_poly.pdbx_strand_id
1 'polypeptide(L)'
;MNFDFGGFTGGIIGTIGAFGAAWYTLKKQEKSKRPAIYAKTIAESRFLFNLLRGFEWDITLATKRVESIEEDPRLNLLEVKYLVRDHLKVLEEHIPKAIETDLRIASSLMDYVSELDDLNYKYRKDDSVEETNLYKTEHESISTNTRQKLFGIRSEVENKVRRIT
;
A
#
# COMPACT_ATOMS: atom_id res chain seq x y z
N MET A 1 46.21 -40.50 -27.80
CA MET A 1 45.86 -39.61 -26.66
C MET A 1 44.56 -40.14 -26.07
N ASN A 2 44.61 -40.72 -24.87
CA ASN A 2 43.40 -41.11 -24.14
C ASN A 2 42.90 -39.89 -23.39
N PHE A 3 41.73 -39.39 -23.78
CA PHE A 3 41.07 -38.26 -23.13
C PHE A 3 40.44 -38.77 -21.83
N ASP A 4 40.94 -38.31 -20.69
CA ASP A 4 40.50 -38.72 -19.36
C ASP A 4 39.19 -38.01 -18.99
N PHE A 5 38.06 -38.68 -19.25
CA PHE A 5 36.71 -38.21 -18.90
C PHE A 5 36.36 -38.40 -17.41
N GLY A 6 37.21 -39.07 -16.62
CA GLY A 6 36.92 -39.38 -15.21
C GLY A 6 36.92 -38.17 -14.28
N GLY A 7 37.87 -37.25 -14.47
CA GLY A 7 37.98 -36.03 -13.66
C GLY A 7 36.95 -34.94 -13.99
N PHE A 8 36.54 -34.85 -15.26
CA PHE A 8 35.59 -33.84 -15.74
C PHE A 8 34.16 -34.11 -15.28
N THR A 9 33.77 -35.40 -15.23
CA THR A 9 32.42 -35.82 -14.84
C THR A 9 32.21 -35.69 -13.33
N GLY A 10 33.24 -35.94 -12.51
CA GLY A 10 33.20 -35.74 -11.05
C GLY A 10 33.13 -34.27 -10.64
N GLY A 11 33.82 -33.38 -11.38
CA GLY A 11 33.77 -31.93 -11.17
C GLY A 11 32.38 -31.34 -11.42
N ILE A 12 31.73 -31.75 -12.52
CA ILE A 12 30.39 -31.28 -12.90
C ILE A 12 29.33 -31.72 -11.88
N ILE A 13 29.36 -32.98 -11.42
CA ILE A 13 28.43 -33.51 -10.40
C ILE A 13 28.65 -32.81 -9.04
N GLY A 14 29.90 -32.51 -8.67
CA GLY A 14 30.22 -31.75 -7.46
C GLY A 14 29.71 -30.30 -7.48
N THR A 15 29.85 -29.59 -8.61
CA THR A 15 29.32 -28.22 -8.76
C THR A 15 27.79 -28.17 -8.81
N ILE A 16 27.12 -29.14 -9.43
CA ILE A 16 25.64 -29.22 -9.46
C ILE A 16 25.09 -29.54 -8.07
N GLY A 17 25.77 -30.42 -7.31
CA GLY A 17 25.42 -30.71 -5.91
C GLY A 17 25.61 -29.50 -4.99
N ALA A 18 26.71 -28.76 -5.14
CA ALA A 18 26.97 -27.53 -4.38
C ALA A 18 25.98 -26.40 -4.72
N PHE A 19 25.63 -26.23 -6.01
CA PHE A 19 24.57 -25.30 -6.44
C PHE A 19 23.18 -25.72 -5.92
N GLY A 20 22.87 -27.02 -5.93
CA GLY A 20 21.63 -27.56 -5.39
C GLY A 20 21.51 -27.35 -3.87
N ALA A 21 22.59 -27.56 -3.13
CA ALA A 21 22.66 -27.29 -1.70
C ALA A 21 22.54 -25.78 -1.40
N ALA A 22 23.26 -24.94 -2.15
CA ALA A 22 23.19 -23.48 -2.05
C ALA A 22 21.78 -22.94 -2.36
N TRP A 23 21.16 -23.43 -3.44
CA TRP A 23 19.78 -23.09 -3.82
C TRP A 23 18.78 -23.60 -2.79
N TYR A 24 18.96 -24.80 -2.25
CA TYR A 24 18.13 -25.34 -1.18
C TYR A 24 18.27 -24.50 0.10
N THR A 25 19.49 -24.11 0.51
CA THR A 25 19.71 -23.21 1.66
C THR A 25 19.16 -21.82 1.43
N LEU A 26 19.29 -21.25 0.23
CA LEU A 26 18.69 -19.95 -0.13
C LEU A 26 17.17 -20.04 -0.10
N LYS A 27 16.57 -21.10 -0.64
CA LYS A 27 15.12 -21.35 -0.59
C LYS A 27 14.63 -21.60 0.83
N LYS A 28 15.45 -22.21 1.69
CA LYS A 28 15.17 -22.40 3.12
C LYS A 28 15.30 -21.10 3.91
N GLN A 29 16.26 -20.24 3.57
CA GLN A 29 16.41 -18.89 4.10
C GLN A 29 15.29 -17.96 3.63
N GLU A 30 14.84 -18.05 2.38
CA GLU A 30 13.65 -17.37 1.90
C GLU A 30 12.41 -17.86 2.65
N LYS A 31 12.27 -19.18 2.86
CA LYS A 31 11.20 -19.75 3.69
C LYS A 31 11.26 -19.28 5.15
N SER A 32 12.45 -19.08 5.73
CA SER A 32 12.59 -18.55 7.09
C SER A 32 12.40 -17.03 7.18
N LYS A 33 12.59 -16.30 6.08
CA LYS A 33 12.26 -14.86 5.96
C LYS A 33 10.77 -14.61 5.70
N ARG A 34 10.02 -15.58 5.15
CA ARG A 34 8.56 -15.46 4.89
C ARG A 34 7.74 -15.06 6.12
N PRO A 35 7.92 -15.64 7.33
CA PRO A 35 7.19 -15.20 8.53
C PRO A 35 7.46 -13.73 8.87
N ALA A 36 8.70 -13.27 8.73
CA ALA A 36 9.07 -11.89 8.98
C ALA A 36 8.48 -10.93 7.93
N ILE A 37 8.50 -11.33 6.65
CA ILE A 37 7.87 -10.56 5.57
C ILE A 37 6.35 -10.48 5.78
N TYR A 38 5.68 -11.61 6.06
CA TYR A 38 4.24 -11.62 6.33
C TYR A 38 3.85 -10.77 7.54
N ALA A 39 4.63 -10.81 8.63
CA ALA A 39 4.41 -9.95 9.78
C ALA A 39 4.53 -8.47 9.40
N LYS A 40 5.55 -8.09 8.60
CA LYS A 40 5.70 -6.72 8.10
C LYS A 40 4.54 -6.32 7.17
N THR A 41 4.11 -7.18 6.25
CA THR A 41 2.96 -6.92 5.36
C THR A 41 1.67 -6.71 6.15
N ILE A 42 1.40 -7.54 7.16
CA ILE A 42 0.22 -7.39 8.03
C ILE A 42 0.30 -6.07 8.81
N ALA A 43 1.47 -5.75 9.37
CA ALA A 43 1.67 -4.52 10.14
C ALA A 43 1.50 -3.27 9.26
N GLU A 44 2.11 -3.25 8.08
CA GLU A 44 2.04 -2.11 7.16
C GLU A 44 0.61 -1.92 6.62
N SER A 45 -0.05 -3.00 6.18
CA SER A 45 -1.44 -2.93 5.75
C SER A 45 -2.36 -2.41 6.86
N ARG A 46 -2.17 -2.86 8.11
CA ARG A 46 -2.95 -2.36 9.26
C ARG A 46 -2.68 -0.89 9.55
N PHE A 47 -1.42 -0.48 9.50
CA PHE A 47 -1.03 0.92 9.70
C PHE A 47 -1.70 1.82 8.64
N LEU A 48 -1.53 1.49 7.36
CA LEU A 48 -2.10 2.26 6.25
C LEU A 48 -3.63 2.28 6.29
N PHE A 49 -4.26 1.16 6.61
CA PHE A 49 -5.72 1.11 6.80
C PHE A 49 -6.19 2.11 7.87
N ASN A 50 -5.48 2.18 9.00
CA ASN A 50 -5.82 3.10 10.08
C ASN A 50 -5.50 4.55 9.73
N LEU A 51 -4.41 4.79 8.99
CA LEU A 51 -4.04 6.11 8.50
C LEU A 51 -5.14 6.68 7.58
N LEU A 52 -5.57 5.91 6.57
CA LEU A 52 -6.64 6.33 5.65
C LEU A 52 -7.96 6.58 6.39
N ARG A 53 -8.28 5.76 7.40
CA ARG A 53 -9.45 5.99 8.26
C ARG A 53 -9.32 7.28 9.08
N GLY A 54 -8.10 7.62 9.53
CA GLY A 54 -7.82 8.89 10.22
C GLY A 54 -8.10 10.08 9.30
N PHE A 55 -7.61 10.02 8.07
CA PHE A 55 -7.82 11.07 7.06
C PHE A 55 -9.29 11.34 6.76
N GLU A 56 -10.11 10.29 6.61
CA GLU A 56 -11.56 10.43 6.47
C GLU A 56 -12.18 11.16 7.68
N TRP A 57 -11.69 10.87 8.88
CA TRP A 57 -12.15 11.50 10.11
C TRP A 57 -11.80 12.99 10.15
N ASP A 58 -10.58 13.34 9.75
CA ASP A 58 -10.10 14.72 9.70
C ASP A 58 -10.91 15.57 8.70
N ILE A 59 -11.20 15.02 7.51
CA ILE A 59 -12.06 15.68 6.51
C ILE A 59 -13.50 15.85 7.03
N THR A 60 -14.03 14.84 7.71
CA THR A 60 -15.36 14.90 8.33
C THR A 60 -15.43 15.97 9.42
N LEU A 61 -14.39 16.09 10.24
CA LEU A 61 -14.30 17.08 11.31
C LEU A 61 -14.17 18.50 10.77
N ALA A 62 -13.32 18.73 9.77
CA ALA A 62 -13.19 20.02 9.09
C ALA A 62 -14.54 20.46 8.51
N THR A 63 -15.23 19.54 7.83
CA THR A 63 -16.56 19.78 7.27
C THR A 63 -17.58 20.23 8.31
N LYS A 64 -17.68 19.51 9.43
CA LYS A 64 -18.66 19.80 10.49
C LYS A 64 -18.38 21.12 11.21
N ARG A 65 -17.11 21.50 11.36
CA ARG A 65 -16.73 22.79 11.94
C ARG A 65 -17.25 23.94 11.08
N VAL A 66 -17.02 23.87 9.77
CA VAL A 66 -17.44 24.94 8.85
C VAL A 66 -18.98 25.03 8.73
N GLU A 67 -19.68 23.89 8.70
CA GLU A 67 -21.16 23.86 8.72
C GLU A 67 -21.75 24.50 9.99
N SER A 68 -21.05 24.44 11.12
CA SER A 68 -21.51 24.99 12.39
C SER A 68 -21.34 26.51 12.54
N ILE A 69 -20.58 27.16 11.64
CA ILE A 69 -20.21 28.59 11.75
C ILE A 69 -20.99 29.47 10.75
N GLU A 70 -21.93 28.93 9.96
CA GLU A 70 -22.58 29.65 8.84
C GLU A 70 -21.54 30.29 7.88
N GLU A 71 -20.39 29.62 7.69
CA GLU A 71 -19.30 30.12 6.85
C GLU A 71 -19.52 29.82 5.36
N ASP A 72 -18.89 30.64 4.51
CA ASP A 72 -18.89 30.48 3.04
C ASP A 72 -18.49 29.04 2.66
N PRO A 73 -19.33 28.29 1.92
CA PRO A 73 -19.05 26.93 1.45
C PRO A 73 -17.70 26.77 0.75
N ARG A 74 -17.16 27.85 0.17
CA ARG A 74 -15.85 27.87 -0.49
C ARG A 74 -14.69 27.67 0.49
N LEU A 75 -14.83 28.14 1.73
CA LEU A 75 -13.84 27.92 2.80
C LEU A 75 -13.79 26.44 3.19
N ASN A 76 -14.94 25.75 3.17
CA ASN A 76 -15.05 24.30 3.45
C ASN A 76 -14.22 23.49 2.44
N LEU A 77 -14.39 23.75 1.14
CA LEU A 77 -13.70 22.99 0.11
C LEU A 77 -12.19 23.27 0.08
N LEU A 78 -11.78 24.51 0.34
CA LEU A 78 -10.36 24.87 0.37
C LEU A 78 -9.63 24.21 1.56
N GLU A 79 -10.21 24.23 2.76
CA GLU A 79 -9.64 23.55 3.93
C GLU A 79 -9.55 22.04 3.71
N VAL A 80 -10.59 21.43 3.15
CA VAL A 80 -10.60 20.01 2.79
C VAL A 80 -9.52 19.69 1.75
N LYS A 81 -9.35 20.50 0.69
CA LYS A 81 -8.30 20.32 -0.31
C LYS A 81 -6.89 20.42 0.30
N TYR A 82 -6.68 21.34 1.25
CA TYR A 82 -5.41 21.46 1.97
C TYR A 82 -5.11 20.22 2.82
N LEU A 83 -6.09 19.73 3.57
CA LEU A 83 -5.96 18.49 4.35
C LEU A 83 -5.61 17.31 3.46
N VAL A 84 -6.32 17.13 2.34
CA VAL A 84 -6.03 16.07 1.36
C VAL A 84 -4.61 16.18 0.82
N ARG A 85 -4.13 17.39 0.54
CA ARG A 85 -2.76 17.60 0.09
C ARG A 85 -1.71 17.18 1.12
N ASP A 86 -1.95 17.47 2.39
CA ASP A 86 -1.03 17.07 3.45
C ASP A 86 -1.09 15.56 3.71
N HIS A 87 -2.28 14.94 3.59
CA HIS A 87 -2.45 13.50 3.60
C HIS A 87 -1.66 12.81 2.47
N LEU A 88 -1.69 13.38 1.26
CA LEU A 88 -0.93 12.87 0.11
C LEU A 88 0.57 12.81 0.38
N LYS A 89 1.16 13.87 0.95
CA LYS A 89 2.58 13.88 1.32
C LYS A 89 2.93 12.75 2.29
N VAL A 90 2.09 12.56 3.32
CA VAL A 90 2.29 11.47 4.28
C VAL A 90 2.24 10.12 3.57
N LEU A 91 1.32 9.91 2.63
CA LEU A 91 1.23 8.65 1.89
C LEU A 91 2.42 8.41 0.96
N GLU A 92 2.93 9.46 0.31
CA GLU A 92 4.12 9.38 -0.54
C GLU A 92 5.36 8.90 0.25
N GLU A 93 5.53 9.34 1.49
CA GLU A 93 6.60 8.88 2.39
C GLU A 93 6.50 7.38 2.73
N HIS A 94 5.29 6.81 2.66
CA HIS A 94 5.04 5.39 2.94
C HIS A 94 5.18 4.47 1.72
N ILE A 95 5.23 5.01 0.49
CA ILE A 95 5.36 4.21 -0.74
C ILE A 95 6.63 3.34 -0.74
N PRO A 96 7.85 3.85 -0.43
CA PRO A 96 9.06 3.03 -0.42
C PRO A 96 8.96 1.86 0.56
N LYS A 97 8.38 2.10 1.74
CA LYS A 97 8.18 1.10 2.78
C LYS A 97 7.18 0.02 2.37
N ALA A 98 6.13 0.41 1.63
CA ALA A 98 5.17 -0.52 1.04
C ALA A 98 5.82 -1.41 -0.04
N ILE A 99 6.70 -0.85 -0.89
CA ILE A 99 7.45 -1.60 -1.92
C ILE A 99 8.32 -2.69 -1.26
N GLU A 100 8.98 -2.36 -0.16
CA GLU A 100 9.82 -3.30 0.59
C GLU A 100 9.03 -4.44 1.25
N THR A 101 7.71 -4.29 1.42
CA THR A 101 6.86 -5.27 2.11
C THR A 101 5.98 -6.10 1.19
N ASP A 102 5.18 -5.47 0.35
CA ASP A 102 4.31 -6.14 -0.62
C ASP A 102 3.95 -5.16 -1.76
N LEU A 103 4.32 -5.51 -2.99
CA LEU A 103 4.08 -4.68 -4.18
C LEU A 103 2.60 -4.35 -4.40
N ARG A 104 1.67 -5.17 -3.89
CA ARG A 104 0.23 -4.93 -4.01
C ARG A 104 -0.22 -3.81 -3.07
N ILE A 105 0.43 -3.67 -1.92
CA ILE A 105 0.21 -2.52 -1.02
C ILE A 105 0.71 -1.25 -1.71
N ALA A 106 1.93 -1.28 -2.26
CA ALA A 106 2.48 -0.14 -2.99
C ALA A 106 1.61 0.28 -4.17
N SER A 107 1.15 -0.68 -4.99
CA SER A 107 0.22 -0.43 -6.09
C SER A 107 -1.09 0.18 -5.61
N SER A 108 -1.66 -0.33 -4.49
CA SER A 108 -2.91 0.23 -3.94
C SER A 108 -2.73 1.68 -3.47
N LEU A 109 -1.55 2.03 -2.93
CA LEU A 109 -1.24 3.40 -2.54
C LEU A 109 -1.02 4.32 -3.75
N MET A 110 -0.32 3.85 -4.78
CA MET A 110 -0.11 4.61 -6.01
C MET A 110 -1.44 4.90 -6.74
N ASP A 111 -2.31 3.89 -6.84
CA ASP A 111 -3.68 4.06 -7.38
C ASP A 111 -4.42 5.14 -6.59
N TYR A 112 -4.40 5.05 -5.25
CA TYR A 112 -5.08 6.01 -4.38
C TYR A 112 -4.56 7.44 -4.54
N VAL A 113 -3.23 7.63 -4.58
CA VAL A 113 -2.61 8.94 -4.81
C VAL A 113 -3.02 9.50 -6.18
N SER A 114 -3.00 8.69 -7.23
CA SER A 114 -3.43 9.10 -8.56
C SER A 114 -4.91 9.49 -8.60
N GLU A 115 -5.78 8.67 -8.02
CA GLU A 115 -7.23 8.93 -7.97
C GLU A 115 -7.55 10.23 -7.19
N LEU A 116 -6.80 10.53 -6.13
CA LEU A 116 -6.93 11.79 -5.38
C LEU A 116 -6.42 13.01 -6.16
N ASP A 117 -5.35 12.87 -6.94
CA ASP A 117 -4.86 13.96 -7.79
C ASP A 117 -5.87 14.27 -8.91
N ASP A 118 -6.43 13.23 -9.54
CA ASP A 118 -7.52 13.34 -10.51
C ASP A 118 -8.76 14.01 -9.92
N LEU A 119 -9.13 13.65 -8.68
CA LEU A 119 -10.23 14.27 -7.95
C LEU A 119 -9.96 15.77 -7.69
N ASN A 120 -8.76 16.11 -7.22
CA ASN A 120 -8.37 17.51 -7.00
C ASN A 120 -8.39 18.33 -8.29
N TYR A 121 -7.95 17.73 -9.40
CA TYR A 121 -7.98 18.36 -10.71
C TYR A 121 -9.41 18.62 -11.19
N LYS A 122 -10.30 17.63 -11.02
CA LYS A 122 -11.71 17.69 -11.41
C LYS A 122 -12.43 18.86 -10.73
N TYR A 123 -12.23 19.03 -9.43
CA TYR A 123 -12.90 20.05 -8.61
C TYR A 123 -12.06 21.32 -8.40
N ARG A 124 -11.09 21.62 -9.27
CA ARG A 124 -10.13 22.72 -9.03
C ARG A 124 -10.71 24.14 -9.16
N LYS A 125 -11.82 24.33 -9.90
CA LYS A 125 -12.29 25.66 -10.36
C LYS A 125 -13.62 26.11 -9.77
N ASP A 126 -14.42 25.19 -9.28
CA ASP A 126 -15.75 25.47 -8.77
C ASP A 126 -15.83 24.98 -7.32
N ASP A 127 -16.40 25.84 -6.49
CA ASP A 127 -16.42 25.73 -5.03
C ASP A 127 -17.87 25.85 -4.54
N SER A 128 -18.83 25.44 -5.37
CA SER A 128 -20.23 25.35 -4.98
C SER A 128 -20.43 24.33 -3.85
N VAL A 129 -21.51 24.50 -3.07
CA VAL A 129 -21.91 23.54 -2.02
C VAL A 129 -22.10 22.14 -2.60
N GLU A 130 -22.70 22.07 -3.80
CA GLU A 130 -22.97 20.82 -4.49
C GLU A 130 -21.67 20.12 -4.89
N GLU A 131 -20.72 20.83 -5.50
CA GLU A 131 -19.42 20.26 -5.84
C GLU A 131 -18.62 19.85 -4.60
N THR A 132 -18.71 20.61 -3.51
CA THR A 132 -18.08 20.26 -2.24
C THR A 132 -18.61 18.93 -1.69
N ASN A 133 -19.91 18.70 -1.79
CA ASN A 133 -20.52 17.43 -1.36
C ASN A 133 -20.17 16.26 -2.29
N LEU A 134 -20.09 16.52 -3.60
CA LEU A 134 -19.64 15.52 -4.57
C LEU A 134 -18.17 15.14 -4.34
N TYR A 135 -17.29 16.12 -4.14
CA TYR A 135 -15.88 15.90 -3.80
C TYR A 135 -15.73 15.00 -2.57
N LYS A 136 -16.49 15.27 -1.50
CA LYS A 136 -16.47 14.45 -0.26
C LYS A 136 -16.90 13.01 -0.53
N THR A 137 -18.01 12.83 -1.26
CA THR A 137 -18.56 11.51 -1.57
C THR A 137 -17.57 10.70 -2.42
N GLU A 138 -16.95 11.32 -3.42
CA GLU A 138 -15.95 10.68 -4.26
C GLU A 138 -14.67 10.35 -3.48
N HIS A 139 -14.18 11.27 -2.63
CA HIS A 139 -13.04 11.02 -1.75
C HIS A 139 -13.29 9.84 -0.80
N GLU A 140 -14.47 9.77 -0.18
CA GLU A 140 -14.87 8.66 0.71
C GLU A 140 -14.94 7.33 -0.04
N SER A 141 -15.44 7.33 -1.28
CA SER A 141 -15.48 6.16 -2.15
C SER A 141 -14.07 5.64 -2.47
N ILE A 142 -13.17 6.52 -2.92
CA ILE A 142 -11.76 6.22 -3.22
C ILE A 142 -11.05 5.64 -1.99
N SER A 143 -11.25 6.27 -0.82
CA SER A 143 -10.67 5.84 0.46
C SER A 143 -11.21 4.50 0.92
N THR A 144 -12.51 4.25 0.77
CA THR A 144 -13.15 2.98 1.10
C THR A 144 -12.66 1.85 0.21
N ASN A 145 -12.59 2.07 -1.11
CA ASN A 145 -12.09 1.07 -2.06
C ASN A 145 -10.64 0.68 -1.75
N THR A 146 -9.79 1.65 -1.46
CA THR A 146 -8.38 1.40 -1.11
C THR A 146 -8.25 0.63 0.20
N ARG A 147 -9.02 1.00 1.23
CA ARG A 147 -9.06 0.27 2.50
C ARG A 147 -9.52 -1.18 2.32
N GLN A 148 -10.49 -1.44 1.46
CA GLN A 148 -10.93 -2.79 1.14
C GLN A 148 -9.83 -3.61 0.45
N LYS A 149 -9.09 -3.02 -0.51
CA LYS A 149 -7.91 -3.65 -1.13
C LYS A 149 -6.87 -4.02 -0.07
N LEU A 150 -6.51 -3.08 0.81
CA LEU A 150 -5.55 -3.30 1.90
C LEU A 150 -5.98 -4.41 2.87
N PHE A 151 -7.27 -4.41 3.25
CA PHE A 151 -7.85 -5.46 4.10
C PHE A 151 -7.83 -6.83 3.43
N GLY A 152 -8.11 -6.89 2.13
CA GLY A 152 -8.04 -8.12 1.33
C GLY A 152 -6.63 -8.71 1.32
N ILE A 153 -5.63 -7.87 1.04
CA ILE A 153 -4.21 -8.27 1.09
C ILE A 153 -3.85 -8.81 2.47
N ARG A 154 -4.22 -8.10 3.54
CA ARG A 154 -3.97 -8.53 4.93
C ARG A 154 -4.58 -9.89 5.22
N SER A 155 -5.86 -10.05 4.92
CA SER A 155 -6.62 -11.27 5.20
C SER A 155 -6.03 -12.47 4.46
N GLU A 156 -5.60 -12.28 3.21
CA GLU A 156 -4.92 -13.31 2.44
C GLU A 156 -3.58 -13.72 3.10
N VAL A 157 -2.79 -12.76 3.55
CA VAL A 157 -1.50 -13.02 4.22
C VAL A 157 -1.71 -13.68 5.57
N GLU A 158 -2.67 -13.23 6.38
CA GLU A 158 -3.05 -13.86 7.65
C GLU A 158 -3.49 -15.31 7.44
N ASN A 159 -4.27 -15.59 6.39
CA ASN A 159 -4.67 -16.95 6.04
C ASN A 159 -3.47 -17.82 5.61
N LYS A 160 -2.50 -17.26 4.89
CA LYS A 160 -1.25 -17.97 4.55
C LYS A 160 -0.43 -18.30 5.79
N VAL A 161 -0.34 -17.38 6.76
CA VAL A 161 0.35 -17.61 8.04
C VAL A 161 -0.33 -18.76 8.80
N ARG A 162 -1.65 -18.72 8.97
CA ARG A 162 -2.43 -19.76 9.68
C ARG A 162 -2.32 -21.16 9.07
N ARG A 163 -2.01 -21.27 7.78
CA ARG A 163 -1.81 -22.57 7.12
C ARG A 163 -0.41 -23.15 7.33
N ILE A 164 0.54 -22.34 7.82
CA ILE A 164 1.96 -22.69 7.96
C ILE A 164 2.33 -22.91 9.44
N THR A 165 1.65 -22.25 10.38
CA THR A 165 1.66 -22.55 11.83
C THR A 165 0.68 -23.65 12.18
#